data_AF-A0A2T4TRV8-F1
#
_entry.id   AF-A0A2T4TRV8-F1
#
_cell.length_a   1.000
_cell.length_b   1.000
_cell.length_c   1.000
_cell.angle_alpha   90.00
_cell.angle_beta   90.00
_cell.angle_gamma   90.00
#
_symmetry.space_group_name_H-M   'P 1'
#
loop_
_entity.id
_entity.type
_entity.pdbx_description
1 polymer ?
#
loop_
_entity_poly.entity_id
_entity_poly.type
_entity_poly.pdbx_seq_one_letter_code
_entity_poly.pdbx_strand_id
1 'polypeptide(L)'
;MFLYGMKIMSEGLEKFAGDRLRTVLASMTKNRVMGVLTGIFVTALIQSSSATTVMIVSFVNAGLMNLTQAIGVIMGANIGTTVTAWVISAIGFKINIAAFAIPLLAFGMPLIFSNNSKKKSIGEFIFGFSFLFMGLSFLQQAANNMNIGALVANMLAHVSGNSYWTILLFVLVGALVTMLVQASAATMAITLMLFDMNIPGFGFEQAAALAMGQNIGTTITAFMASLTANTQARRAALAHMFFNVFGVVIILPFFYPACDGVSWFVTHVMGADNNPLFKLSAFHTAFNIFNTLLLIWFVKQIEELVCKILPMKEQDEEYRLKYISAGLLSTAELSILEAQKEINSFAERCQRMYGFTKTLLDTDNEKDFMNLFSRIEKYEAITDRMEVEIANYLNQVSEGRLSSESKMEIQMMLRQISELESIGDSCFNIGRSLNRKREHGEESFTPQQHEHIVMMMSLVDQAFDEMVLKVEHPAQRKNINKSYNIEHEINNFRNQLKNQNVRDVENGKYSYQLGVYYVDLIAECEKVGDYILNVVEACLDTKGGSAHKDEE
;
A
#
# COMPACT_ATOMS: atom_id res chain seq x y z
N MET A 1 -21.79 -13.03 -10.87
CA MET A 1 -22.64 -12.60 -9.74
C MET A 1 -21.96 -12.81 -8.40
N PHE A 2 -21.59 -14.05 -8.05
CA PHE A 2 -20.93 -14.38 -6.77
C PHE A 2 -19.74 -13.46 -6.43
N LEU A 3 -18.76 -13.36 -7.34
CA LEU A 3 -17.58 -12.50 -7.18
C LEU A 3 -17.94 -11.01 -6.99
N TYR A 4 -18.92 -10.52 -7.74
CA TYR A 4 -19.38 -9.14 -7.63
C TYR A 4 -20.09 -8.89 -6.30
N GLY A 5 -20.92 -9.84 -5.84
CA GLY A 5 -21.56 -9.80 -4.54
C GLY A 5 -20.52 -9.72 -3.41
N MET A 6 -19.50 -10.57 -3.46
CA MET A 6 -18.38 -10.50 -2.51
C MET A 6 -17.66 -9.16 -2.56
N LYS A 7 -17.33 -8.63 -3.75
CA LYS A 7 -16.69 -7.32 -3.91
C LYS A 7 -17.51 -6.21 -3.24
N ILE A 8 -18.78 -6.07 -3.59
CA ILE A 8 -19.65 -5.01 -3.06
C ILE A 8 -19.88 -5.18 -1.55
N MET A 9 -20.01 -6.41 -1.07
CA MET A 9 -20.12 -6.71 0.36
C MET A 9 -18.88 -6.24 1.13
N SER A 10 -17.70 -6.51 0.57
CA SER A 10 -16.40 -6.15 1.15
C SER A 10 -16.22 -4.63 1.16
N GLU A 11 -16.49 -3.95 0.04
CA GLU A 11 -16.46 -2.48 -0.04
C GLU A 11 -17.45 -1.82 0.93
N GLY A 12 -18.64 -2.41 1.10
CA GLY A 12 -19.64 -1.92 2.06
C GLY A 12 -19.14 -2.02 3.51
N LEU A 13 -18.54 -3.15 3.88
CA LEU A 13 -17.90 -3.35 5.20
C LEU A 13 -16.72 -2.41 5.42
N GLU A 14 -15.88 -2.22 4.40
CA GLU A 14 -14.70 -1.37 4.43
C GLU A 14 -15.08 0.11 4.63
N LYS A 15 -15.99 0.64 3.81
CA LYS A 15 -16.50 2.02 3.94
C LYS A 15 -17.23 2.24 5.27
N PHE A 16 -17.91 1.21 5.78
CA PHE A 16 -18.53 1.26 7.11
C PHE A 16 -17.49 1.29 8.24
N ALA A 17 -16.36 0.60 8.05
CA ALA A 17 -15.26 0.55 9.02
C ALA A 17 -14.45 1.86 9.07
N GLY A 18 -14.31 2.58 7.96
CA GLY A 18 -13.76 3.96 7.90
C GLY A 18 -12.43 4.14 8.66
N ASP A 19 -12.35 5.19 9.50
CA ASP A 19 -11.18 5.57 10.33
C ASP A 19 -10.55 4.44 11.17
N ARG A 20 -11.32 3.37 11.43
CA ARG A 20 -10.81 2.20 12.16
C ARG A 20 -9.78 1.43 11.34
N LEU A 21 -9.87 1.42 10.00
CA LEU A 21 -8.82 0.84 9.15
C LEU A 21 -7.49 1.58 9.33
N ARG A 22 -7.52 2.92 9.37
CA ARG A 22 -6.34 3.76 9.65
C ARG A 22 -5.73 3.48 11.03
N THR A 23 -6.57 3.23 12.04
CA THR A 23 -6.14 2.86 13.40
C THR A 23 -5.59 1.43 13.48
N VAL A 24 -6.17 0.50 12.71
CA VAL A 24 -5.70 -0.89 12.58
C VAL A 24 -4.31 -0.92 11.96
N LEU A 25 -4.05 -0.13 10.90
CA LEU A 25 -2.71 0.07 10.33
C LEU A 25 -1.69 0.57 11.36
N ALA A 26 -2.08 1.51 12.22
CA ALA A 26 -1.21 2.01 13.29
C ALA A 26 -0.92 0.96 14.39
N SER A 27 -1.78 -0.06 14.54
CA SER A 27 -1.63 -1.16 15.50
C SER A 27 -0.86 -2.37 14.99
N MET A 28 -0.69 -2.51 13.66
CA MET A 28 -0.09 -3.68 12.99
C MET A 28 1.36 -3.97 13.38
N THR A 29 2.01 -3.06 14.09
CA THR A 29 3.47 -2.96 14.16
C THR A 29 4.08 -3.27 15.54
N LYS A 30 3.27 -3.52 16.58
CA LYS A 30 3.80 -3.63 17.96
C LYS A 30 4.53 -4.95 18.26
N ASN A 31 4.05 -6.09 17.77
CA ASN A 31 4.70 -7.40 17.89
C ASN A 31 4.06 -8.45 16.95
N ARG A 32 4.70 -9.62 16.80
CA ARG A 32 4.24 -10.71 15.91
C ARG A 32 2.82 -11.23 16.19
N VAL A 33 2.40 -11.29 17.45
CA VAL A 33 1.05 -11.75 17.83
C VAL A 33 0.01 -10.72 17.40
N MET A 34 0.30 -9.44 17.63
CA MET A 34 -0.55 -8.35 17.14
C MET A 34 -0.62 -8.38 15.61
N GLY A 35 0.48 -8.65 14.91
CA GLY A 35 0.48 -8.86 13.46
C GLY A 35 -0.52 -9.94 13.03
N VAL A 36 -0.48 -11.13 13.66
CA VAL A 36 -1.43 -12.21 13.38
C VAL A 36 -2.87 -11.77 13.66
N LEU A 37 -3.14 -11.16 14.81
CA LEU A 37 -4.49 -10.68 15.15
C LEU A 37 -5.00 -9.65 14.16
N THR A 38 -4.13 -8.74 13.71
CA THR A 38 -4.52 -7.77 12.69
C THR A 38 -4.81 -8.45 11.36
N GLY A 39 -3.98 -9.41 10.93
CA GLY A 39 -4.23 -10.17 9.71
C GLY A 39 -5.56 -10.92 9.75
N ILE A 40 -5.88 -11.57 10.89
CA ILE A 40 -7.17 -12.21 11.12
C ILE A 40 -8.30 -11.21 10.94
N PHE A 41 -8.20 -10.07 11.63
CA PHE A 41 -9.25 -9.06 11.64
C PHE A 41 -9.47 -8.43 10.26
N VAL A 42 -8.39 -8.00 9.60
CA VAL A 42 -8.44 -7.36 8.28
C VAL A 42 -8.98 -8.34 7.24
N THR A 43 -8.47 -9.57 7.17
CA THR A 43 -8.98 -10.53 6.20
C THR A 43 -10.39 -11.03 6.51
N ALA A 44 -10.78 -11.17 7.78
CA ALA A 44 -12.15 -11.50 8.14
C ALA A 44 -13.13 -10.37 7.75
N LEU A 45 -12.71 -9.12 7.88
CA LEU A 45 -13.52 -7.95 7.53
C LEU A 45 -13.62 -7.76 6.02
N ILE A 46 -12.49 -7.82 5.31
CA ILE A 46 -12.43 -7.69 3.84
C ILE A 46 -12.94 -8.97 3.15
N GLN A 47 -12.92 -10.12 3.83
CA GLN A 47 -13.24 -11.45 3.28
C GLN A 47 -12.42 -11.85 2.04
N SER A 48 -11.27 -11.22 1.83
CA SER A 48 -10.36 -11.53 0.73
C SER A 48 -8.92 -11.56 1.23
N SER A 49 -8.38 -12.76 1.41
CA SER A 49 -6.96 -12.92 1.72
C SER A 49 -6.09 -12.46 0.58
N SER A 50 -6.47 -12.73 -0.68
CA SER A 50 -5.73 -12.26 -1.85
C SER A 50 -5.58 -10.72 -1.83
N ALA A 51 -6.65 -9.98 -1.55
CA ALA A 51 -6.59 -8.53 -1.44
C ALA A 51 -5.74 -8.09 -0.22
N THR A 52 -5.89 -8.77 0.91
CA THR A 52 -5.10 -8.49 2.11
C THR A 52 -3.60 -8.74 1.87
N THR A 53 -3.23 -9.82 1.18
CA THR A 53 -1.83 -10.18 0.93
C THR A 53 -1.20 -9.29 -0.13
N VAL A 54 -1.96 -8.89 -1.16
CA VAL A 54 -1.53 -7.88 -2.13
C VAL A 54 -1.26 -6.55 -1.41
N MET A 55 -2.17 -6.13 -0.54
CA MET A 55 -1.99 -4.93 0.30
C MET A 55 -0.72 -5.02 1.16
N ILE A 56 -0.45 -6.16 1.81
CA ILE A 56 0.77 -6.35 2.61
C ILE A 56 2.02 -6.28 1.73
N VAL A 57 2.01 -6.92 0.56
CA VAL A 57 3.12 -6.85 -0.41
C VAL A 57 3.37 -5.41 -0.82
N SER A 58 2.33 -4.64 -1.09
CA SER A 58 2.46 -3.21 -1.41
C SER A 58 2.95 -2.39 -0.23
N PHE A 59 2.53 -2.66 1.01
CA PHE A 59 3.08 -1.95 2.18
C PHE A 59 4.56 -2.24 2.43
N VAL A 60 5.00 -3.46 2.17
CA VAL A 60 6.42 -3.81 2.23
C VAL A 60 7.18 -3.14 1.08
N ASN A 61 6.57 -3.06 -0.11
CA ASN A 61 7.11 -2.26 -1.20
C ASN A 61 7.26 -0.80 -0.77
N ALA A 62 6.21 -0.24 -0.17
CA ALA A 62 6.09 1.13 0.27
C ALA A 62 6.83 1.46 1.58
N GLY A 63 7.66 0.55 2.10
CA GLY A 63 8.39 0.75 3.36
C GLY A 63 7.47 1.14 4.54
N LEU A 64 6.16 0.91 4.43
CA LEU A 64 5.15 1.08 5.48
C LEU A 64 5.25 -0.03 6.51
N MET A 65 5.79 -1.17 6.08
CA MET A 65 5.86 -2.37 6.87
C MET A 65 7.19 -3.06 6.58
N ASN A 66 7.90 -3.49 7.62
CA ASN A 66 9.05 -4.35 7.42
C ASN A 66 8.62 -5.80 7.14
N LEU A 67 9.55 -6.60 6.62
CA LEU A 67 9.29 -7.98 6.25
C LEU A 67 8.83 -8.84 7.44
N THR A 68 9.44 -8.68 8.63
CA THR A 68 9.04 -9.38 9.85
C THR A 68 7.56 -9.14 10.21
N GLN A 69 7.13 -7.89 10.17
CA GLN A 69 5.75 -7.50 10.46
C GLN A 69 4.82 -8.10 9.40
N ALA A 70 5.19 -8.01 8.12
CA ALA A 70 4.41 -8.53 7.00
C ALA A 70 4.14 -10.03 7.13
N ILE A 71 5.15 -10.81 7.49
CA ILE A 71 5.02 -12.25 7.73
C ILE A 71 3.97 -12.52 8.81
N GLY A 72 3.98 -11.78 9.92
CA GLY A 72 2.99 -11.93 10.99
C GLY A 72 1.55 -11.68 10.52
N VAL A 73 1.33 -10.62 9.74
CA VAL A 73 -0.01 -10.30 9.21
C VAL A 73 -0.46 -11.31 8.16
N ILE A 74 0.45 -11.79 7.30
CA ILE A 74 0.17 -12.83 6.31
C ILE A 74 -0.32 -14.12 6.99
N MET A 75 0.32 -14.53 8.09
CA MET A 75 -0.12 -15.70 8.88
C MET A 75 -1.55 -15.51 9.43
N GLY A 76 -1.85 -14.30 9.90
CA GLY A 76 -3.21 -13.94 10.35
C GLY A 76 -4.24 -13.93 9.23
N ALA A 77 -3.88 -13.40 8.06
CA ALA A 77 -4.75 -13.32 6.90
C ALA A 77 -5.27 -14.70 6.47
N ASN A 78 -4.39 -15.71 6.51
CA ASN A 78 -4.76 -17.09 6.20
C ASN A 78 -5.79 -17.69 7.19
N ILE A 79 -5.75 -17.32 8.47
CA ILE A 79 -6.81 -17.67 9.43
C ILE A 79 -8.10 -16.91 9.10
N GLY A 80 -7.99 -15.60 8.83
CA GLY A 80 -9.14 -14.74 8.52
C GLY A 80 -9.95 -15.22 7.30
N THR A 81 -9.31 -15.81 6.30
CA THR A 81 -9.97 -16.41 5.11
C THR A 81 -11.05 -17.44 5.48
N THR A 82 -10.89 -18.13 6.60
CA THR A 82 -11.76 -19.25 6.99
C THR A 82 -13.17 -18.78 7.37
N VAL A 83 -13.34 -17.49 7.69
CA VAL A 83 -14.64 -16.89 8.02
C VAL A 83 -15.65 -17.08 6.88
N THR A 84 -15.23 -16.98 5.61
CA THR A 84 -16.12 -17.19 4.48
C THR A 84 -16.69 -18.61 4.44
N ALA A 85 -15.88 -19.63 4.74
CA ALA A 85 -16.32 -21.02 4.78
C ALA A 85 -17.39 -21.24 5.86
N TRP A 86 -17.21 -20.62 7.03
CA TRP A 86 -18.19 -20.63 8.12
C TRP A 86 -19.50 -19.94 7.75
N VAL A 87 -19.44 -18.77 7.11
CA VAL A 87 -20.64 -18.06 6.63
C VAL A 87 -21.43 -18.95 5.67
N ILE A 88 -20.76 -19.59 4.71
CA ILE A 88 -21.42 -20.49 3.74
C ILE A 88 -21.97 -21.74 4.44
N SER A 89 -21.20 -22.36 5.33
CA SER A 89 -21.59 -23.61 5.98
C SER A 89 -22.73 -23.44 6.98
N ALA A 90 -22.74 -22.33 7.73
CA ALA A 90 -23.78 -22.02 8.71
C ALA A 90 -25.15 -21.81 8.06
N ILE A 91 -25.17 -21.21 6.87
CA ILE A 91 -26.40 -20.98 6.11
C ILE A 91 -26.77 -22.24 5.31
N GLY A 92 -25.76 -22.94 4.78
CA GLY A 92 -25.89 -24.21 4.05
C GLY A 92 -26.53 -24.04 2.67
N PHE A 93 -26.40 -25.06 1.81
CA PHE A 93 -26.99 -25.07 0.46
C PHE A 93 -28.44 -25.59 0.43
N LYS A 94 -28.95 -26.05 1.57
CA LYS A 94 -30.27 -26.69 1.69
C LYS A 94 -31.42 -25.72 1.88
N ILE A 95 -31.16 -24.52 2.39
CA ILE A 95 -32.16 -23.44 2.43
C ILE A 95 -32.30 -22.94 1.00
N ASN A 96 -33.52 -22.70 0.52
CA ASN A 96 -33.75 -22.02 -0.75
C ASN A 96 -33.30 -20.56 -0.59
N ILE A 97 -31.98 -20.35 -0.60
CA ILE A 97 -31.30 -19.10 -0.32
C ILE A 97 -31.83 -17.99 -1.24
N ALA A 98 -32.25 -18.34 -2.46
CA ALA A 98 -32.89 -17.42 -3.39
C ALA A 98 -34.16 -16.77 -2.80
N ALA A 99 -34.91 -17.49 -1.95
CA ALA A 99 -36.11 -16.98 -1.29
C ALA A 99 -35.82 -15.88 -0.25
N PHE A 100 -34.61 -15.86 0.33
CA PHE A 100 -34.17 -14.80 1.26
C PHE A 100 -33.31 -13.73 0.57
N ALA A 101 -32.60 -14.08 -0.50
CA ALA A 101 -31.77 -13.14 -1.26
C ALA A 101 -32.61 -12.02 -1.90
N ILE A 102 -33.81 -12.34 -2.42
CA ILE A 102 -34.69 -11.33 -3.04
C ILE A 102 -35.25 -10.33 -2.01
N PRO A 103 -35.82 -10.76 -0.86
CA PRO A 103 -36.22 -9.83 0.21
C PRO A 103 -35.08 -8.99 0.77
N LEU A 104 -33.89 -9.58 0.98
CA LEU A 104 -32.71 -8.85 1.43
C LEU A 104 -32.27 -7.81 0.38
N LEU A 105 -32.33 -8.15 -0.91
CA LEU A 105 -32.08 -7.21 -1.99
C LEU A 105 -33.07 -6.05 -1.99
N ALA A 106 -34.36 -6.35 -1.82
CA ALA A 106 -35.40 -5.34 -1.77
C ALA A 106 -35.18 -4.33 -0.62
N PHE A 107 -34.60 -4.78 0.50
CA PHE A 107 -34.25 -3.92 1.62
C PHE A 107 -32.90 -3.19 1.43
N GLY A 108 -31.89 -3.86 0.87
CA GLY A 108 -30.56 -3.28 0.66
C GLY A 108 -30.52 -2.22 -0.44
N MET A 109 -31.30 -2.40 -1.51
CA MET A 109 -31.27 -1.54 -2.70
C MET A 109 -31.65 -0.07 -2.39
N PRO A 110 -32.74 0.24 -1.65
CA PRO A 110 -33.07 1.62 -1.28
C PRO A 110 -31.99 2.29 -0.41
N LEU A 111 -31.32 1.52 0.46
CA LEU A 111 -30.27 2.04 1.34
C LEU A 111 -29.03 2.52 0.55
N ILE A 112 -28.71 1.88 -0.57
CA ILE A 112 -27.59 2.28 -1.45
C ILE A 112 -27.78 3.70 -2.00
N PHE A 113 -29.04 4.11 -2.24
CA PHE A 113 -29.38 5.45 -2.73
C PHE A 113 -29.51 6.50 -1.61
N SER A 114 -29.19 6.14 -0.36
CA SER A 114 -29.22 7.08 0.75
C SER A 114 -28.08 8.11 0.63
N ASN A 115 -28.39 9.38 0.90
CA ASN A 115 -27.38 10.44 1.05
C ASN A 115 -26.50 10.26 2.31
N ASN A 116 -26.89 9.36 3.24
CA ASN A 116 -26.09 9.05 4.41
C ASN A 116 -25.08 7.93 4.08
N SER A 117 -23.78 8.24 4.16
CA SER A 117 -22.70 7.31 3.84
C SER A 117 -22.78 5.97 4.59
N LYS A 118 -23.11 5.98 5.88
CA LYS A 118 -23.24 4.76 6.69
C LYS A 118 -24.41 3.89 6.23
N LYS A 119 -25.56 4.49 5.95
CA LYS A 119 -26.74 3.75 5.43
C LYS A 119 -26.44 3.17 4.06
N LYS A 120 -25.76 3.92 3.20
CA LYS A 120 -25.29 3.45 1.89
C LYS A 120 -24.36 2.24 2.02
N SER A 121 -23.38 2.28 2.93
CA SER A 121 -22.48 1.15 3.18
C SER A 121 -23.21 -0.11 3.69
N ILE A 122 -24.21 0.06 4.58
CA ILE A 122 -25.06 -1.05 5.03
C ILE A 122 -25.87 -1.61 3.85
N GLY A 123 -26.39 -0.73 2.98
CA GLY A 123 -27.09 -1.13 1.76
C GLY A 123 -26.19 -1.93 0.81
N GLU A 124 -24.96 -1.47 0.57
CA GLU A 124 -23.95 -2.16 -0.22
C GLU A 124 -23.62 -3.54 0.40
N PHE A 125 -23.45 -3.62 1.73
CA PHE A 125 -23.24 -4.89 2.43
C PHE A 125 -24.39 -5.89 2.20
N ILE A 126 -25.64 -5.47 2.45
CA ILE A 126 -26.82 -6.34 2.29
C ILE A 126 -27.01 -6.76 0.83
N PHE A 127 -26.81 -5.84 -0.11
CA PHE A 127 -26.85 -6.13 -1.54
C PHE A 127 -25.79 -7.16 -1.93
N GLY A 128 -24.55 -6.93 -1.52
CA GLY A 128 -23.43 -7.82 -1.81
C GLY A 128 -23.63 -9.22 -1.23
N PHE A 129 -24.07 -9.29 0.02
CA PHE A 129 -24.45 -10.53 0.69
C PHE A 129 -25.52 -11.29 -0.10
N SER A 130 -26.58 -10.60 -0.53
CA SER A 130 -27.65 -11.22 -1.31
C SER A 130 -27.19 -11.71 -2.69
N PHE A 131 -26.34 -10.94 -3.38
CA PHE A 131 -25.78 -11.30 -4.69
C PHE A 131 -24.80 -12.47 -4.61
N LEU A 132 -24.03 -12.56 -3.53
CA LEU A 132 -23.15 -13.69 -3.24
C LEU A 132 -23.98 -14.97 -3.21
N PHE A 133 -25.03 -14.97 -2.39
CA PHE A 133 -25.90 -16.11 -2.16
C PHE A 133 -26.73 -16.50 -3.39
N MET A 134 -27.25 -15.53 -4.15
CA MET A 134 -27.92 -15.79 -5.43
C MET A 134 -26.95 -16.36 -6.47
N GLY A 135 -25.71 -15.84 -6.50
CA GLY A 135 -24.65 -16.39 -7.36
C GLY A 135 -24.30 -17.83 -7.02
N LEU A 136 -24.29 -18.19 -5.72
CA LEU A 136 -24.04 -19.55 -5.26
C LEU A 136 -25.16 -20.51 -5.66
N SER A 137 -26.42 -20.08 -5.54
CA SER A 137 -27.59 -20.84 -6.01
C SER A 137 -27.53 -21.11 -7.52
N PHE A 138 -27.16 -20.12 -8.33
CA PHE A 138 -26.97 -20.32 -9.76
C PHE A 138 -25.80 -21.24 -10.11
N LEU A 139 -24.70 -21.18 -9.35
CA LEU A 139 -23.59 -22.12 -9.52
C LEU A 139 -24.03 -23.56 -9.25
N GLN A 140 -24.80 -23.80 -8.19
CA GLN A 140 -25.33 -25.12 -7.85
C GLN A 140 -26.29 -25.63 -8.93
N GLN A 141 -27.21 -24.78 -9.42
CA GLN A 141 -28.12 -25.13 -10.51
C GLN A 141 -27.37 -25.45 -11.81
N ALA A 142 -26.37 -24.64 -12.18
CA ALA A 142 -25.55 -24.89 -13.35
C ALA A 142 -24.76 -26.21 -13.22
N ALA A 143 -24.17 -26.47 -12.06
CA ALA A 143 -23.44 -27.71 -11.79
C ALA A 143 -24.35 -28.95 -11.90
N ASN A 144 -25.58 -28.86 -11.39
CA ASN A 144 -26.58 -29.92 -11.52
C ASN A 144 -27.02 -30.12 -12.98
N ASN A 145 -27.31 -29.04 -13.70
CA ASN A 145 -27.74 -29.10 -15.11
C ASN A 145 -26.65 -29.65 -16.03
N MET A 146 -25.38 -29.35 -15.74
CA MET A 146 -24.22 -29.88 -16.45
C MET A 146 -23.81 -31.28 -15.97
N ASN A 147 -24.50 -31.84 -14.99
CA ASN A 147 -24.20 -33.13 -14.37
C ASN A 147 -22.73 -33.26 -13.90
N ILE A 148 -22.20 -32.19 -13.31
CA ILE A 148 -20.82 -32.14 -12.81
C ILE A 148 -20.58 -33.26 -11.78
N GLY A 149 -21.59 -33.60 -10.97
CA GLY A 149 -21.50 -34.70 -10.02
C GLY A 149 -21.15 -36.04 -10.68
N ALA A 150 -21.84 -36.42 -11.76
CA ALA A 150 -21.52 -37.65 -12.48
C ALA A 150 -20.17 -37.57 -13.20
N LEU A 151 -19.81 -36.41 -13.76
CA LEU A 151 -18.50 -36.21 -14.38
C LEU A 151 -17.37 -36.46 -13.37
N VAL A 152 -17.47 -35.85 -12.19
CA VAL A 152 -16.49 -36.02 -11.11
C VAL A 152 -16.49 -37.46 -10.60
N ALA A 153 -17.67 -38.07 -10.38
CA ALA A 153 -17.76 -39.47 -9.96
C ALA A 153 -17.07 -40.44 -10.94
N ASN A 154 -17.26 -40.25 -12.25
CA ASN A 154 -16.64 -41.08 -13.29
C ASN A 154 -15.12 -40.91 -13.32
N MET A 155 -14.61 -39.69 -13.11
CA MET A 155 -13.17 -39.45 -12.98
C MET A 155 -12.59 -40.15 -11.75
N LEU A 156 -13.32 -40.15 -10.63
CA LEU A 156 -12.87 -40.75 -9.38
C LEU A 156 -13.06 -42.26 -9.32
N ALA A 157 -13.93 -42.85 -10.14
CA ALA A 157 -14.18 -44.30 -10.17
C ALA A 157 -12.92 -45.14 -10.43
N HIS A 158 -11.92 -44.55 -11.08
CA HIS A 158 -10.64 -45.21 -11.41
C HIS A 158 -9.50 -44.84 -10.45
N VAL A 159 -9.79 -44.06 -9.39
CA VAL A 159 -8.83 -43.57 -8.42
C VAL A 159 -9.09 -44.23 -7.07
N SER A 160 -8.06 -44.79 -6.44
CA SER A 160 -8.20 -45.39 -5.11
C SER A 160 -8.62 -44.33 -4.08
N GLY A 161 -9.80 -44.45 -3.48
CA GLY A 161 -10.36 -43.39 -2.62
C GLY A 161 -9.52 -43.03 -1.39
N ASN A 162 -8.77 -43.99 -0.83
CA ASN A 162 -8.06 -43.85 0.45
C ASN A 162 -6.52 -43.92 0.33
N SER A 163 -5.96 -43.56 -0.81
CA SER A 163 -4.50 -43.51 -0.98
C SER A 163 -3.97 -42.10 -0.76
N TYR A 164 -2.81 -41.98 -0.13
CA TYR A 164 -2.06 -40.72 -0.04
C TYR A 164 -1.80 -40.09 -1.42
N TRP A 165 -1.68 -40.89 -2.48
CA TRP A 165 -1.57 -40.39 -3.85
C TRP A 165 -2.81 -39.59 -4.29
N THR A 166 -3.99 -40.06 -3.91
CA THR A 166 -5.25 -39.38 -4.19
C THR A 166 -5.32 -38.06 -3.43
N ILE A 167 -4.92 -38.06 -2.16
CA ILE A 167 -4.86 -36.83 -1.35
C ILE A 167 -3.92 -35.80 -1.99
N LEU A 168 -2.71 -36.21 -2.39
CA LEU A 168 -1.77 -35.32 -3.10
C LEU A 168 -2.35 -34.77 -4.40
N LEU A 169 -3.07 -35.59 -5.17
CA LEU A 169 -3.75 -35.15 -6.38
C LEU A 169 -4.79 -34.07 -6.07
N PHE A 170 -5.62 -34.26 -5.04
CA PHE A 170 -6.60 -33.24 -4.63
C PHE A 170 -5.94 -31.96 -4.12
N VAL A 171 -4.82 -32.04 -3.39
CA VAL A 171 -4.02 -30.86 -3.03
C VAL A 171 -3.54 -30.12 -4.29
N LEU A 172 -3.02 -30.84 -5.29
CA LEU A 172 -2.57 -30.21 -6.55
C LEU A 172 -3.72 -29.57 -7.34
N VAL A 173 -4.85 -30.27 -7.46
CA VAL A 173 -6.04 -29.73 -8.13
C VAL A 173 -6.55 -28.48 -7.42
N GLY A 174 -6.59 -28.49 -6.08
CA GLY A 174 -7.01 -27.33 -5.29
C GLY A 174 -6.09 -26.14 -5.51
N ALA A 175 -4.78 -26.36 -5.52
CA ALA A 175 -3.80 -25.32 -5.81
C ALA A 175 -3.99 -24.75 -7.22
N LEU A 176 -4.10 -25.61 -8.25
CA LEU A 176 -4.27 -25.19 -9.63
C LEU A 176 -5.57 -24.40 -9.85
N VAL A 177 -6.69 -24.90 -9.33
CA VAL A 177 -8.00 -24.22 -9.48
C VAL A 177 -7.95 -22.85 -8.81
N THR A 178 -7.39 -22.72 -7.61
CA THR A 178 -7.25 -21.41 -6.95
C THR A 178 -6.26 -20.50 -7.66
N MET A 179 -5.19 -21.02 -8.26
CA MET A 179 -4.28 -20.19 -9.06
C MET A 179 -4.95 -19.62 -10.31
N LEU A 180 -5.83 -20.38 -10.95
CA LEU A 180 -6.57 -19.95 -12.13
C LEU A 180 -7.70 -18.97 -11.77
N VAL A 181 -8.46 -19.28 -10.72
CA VAL A 181 -9.61 -18.48 -10.29
C VAL A 181 -9.16 -17.22 -9.53
N GLN A 182 -8.00 -17.26 -8.88
CA GLN A 182 -7.38 -16.18 -8.09
C GLN A 182 -8.24 -15.61 -6.94
N ALA A 183 -9.35 -16.26 -6.62
CA ALA A 183 -10.28 -15.87 -5.57
C ALA A 183 -10.50 -17.01 -4.56
N SER A 184 -9.83 -16.92 -3.41
CA SER A 184 -9.87 -17.93 -2.34
C SER A 184 -11.30 -18.28 -1.88
N ALA A 185 -12.11 -17.24 -1.65
CA ALA A 185 -13.51 -17.38 -1.24
C ALA A 185 -14.36 -18.12 -2.29
N ALA A 186 -14.10 -17.90 -3.58
CA ALA A 186 -14.83 -18.57 -4.65
C ALA A 186 -14.44 -20.05 -4.76
N THR A 187 -13.15 -20.37 -4.65
CA THR A 187 -12.70 -21.77 -4.71
C THR A 187 -13.16 -22.59 -3.50
N MET A 188 -13.17 -21.99 -2.30
CA MET A 188 -13.72 -22.62 -1.11
C MET A 188 -15.23 -22.84 -1.22
N ALA A 189 -15.98 -21.88 -1.78
CA ALA A 189 -17.41 -22.02 -2.05
C ALA A 189 -17.71 -23.17 -3.04
N ILE A 190 -16.92 -23.30 -4.11
CA ILE A 190 -17.02 -24.41 -5.06
C ILE A 190 -16.76 -25.74 -4.34
N THR A 191 -15.80 -25.79 -3.42
CA THR A 191 -15.45 -27.03 -2.69
C THR A 191 -16.57 -27.45 -1.74
N LEU A 192 -17.12 -26.49 -0.98
CA LEU A 192 -18.26 -26.71 -0.12
C LEU A 192 -19.48 -27.19 -0.91
N MET A 193 -19.72 -26.62 -2.10
CA MET A 193 -20.80 -27.04 -3.00
C MET A 193 -20.60 -28.47 -3.51
N LEU A 194 -19.40 -28.80 -4.03
CA LEU A 194 -19.10 -30.15 -4.51
C LEU A 194 -19.22 -31.20 -3.40
N PHE A 195 -18.86 -30.82 -2.17
CA PHE A 195 -19.00 -31.69 -1.01
C PHE A 195 -20.48 -31.88 -0.62
N ASP A 196 -21.29 -30.82 -0.68
CA ASP A 196 -22.75 -30.90 -0.45
C ASP A 196 -23.48 -31.79 -1.47
N MET A 197 -22.95 -31.90 -2.69
CA MET A 197 -23.52 -32.75 -3.75
C MET A 197 -23.39 -34.26 -3.47
N ASN A 198 -22.68 -34.69 -2.42
CA ASN A 198 -22.50 -36.10 -2.03
C ASN A 198 -22.02 -37.00 -3.19
N ILE A 199 -21.03 -36.50 -3.95
CA ILE A 199 -20.50 -37.20 -5.13
C ILE A 199 -19.76 -38.47 -4.68
N PRO A 200 -20.05 -39.66 -5.27
CA PRO A 200 -19.32 -40.89 -4.96
C PRO A 200 -17.81 -40.72 -5.16
N GLY A 201 -17.02 -41.09 -4.14
CA GLY A 201 -15.56 -40.95 -4.15
C GLY A 201 -15.04 -39.56 -3.77
N PHE A 202 -15.91 -38.56 -3.58
CA PHE A 202 -15.57 -37.23 -3.09
C PHE A 202 -16.18 -37.00 -1.70
N GLY A 203 -15.48 -37.50 -0.68
CA GLY A 203 -15.83 -37.36 0.72
C GLY A 203 -15.15 -36.16 1.39
N PHE A 204 -15.20 -36.17 2.72
CA PHE A 204 -14.64 -35.12 3.56
C PHE A 204 -13.13 -34.99 3.36
N GLU A 205 -12.42 -36.11 3.24
CA GLU A 205 -10.98 -36.18 3.03
C GLU A 205 -10.58 -35.53 1.69
N GLN A 206 -11.28 -35.83 0.60
CA GLN A 206 -10.97 -35.22 -0.70
C GLN A 206 -11.26 -33.72 -0.70
N ALA A 207 -12.35 -33.29 -0.04
CA ALA A 207 -12.66 -31.87 0.11
C ALA A 207 -11.66 -31.12 1.01
N ALA A 208 -11.21 -31.75 2.10
CA ALA A 208 -10.18 -31.24 3.01
C ALA A 208 -8.82 -31.11 2.31
N ALA A 209 -8.43 -32.11 1.52
CA ALA A 209 -7.24 -32.08 0.68
C ALA A 209 -7.32 -30.96 -0.38
N LEU A 210 -8.47 -30.79 -1.01
CA LEU A 210 -8.71 -29.71 -1.95
C LEU A 210 -8.51 -28.34 -1.25
N ALA A 211 -9.12 -28.14 -0.07
CA ALA A 211 -8.98 -26.91 0.71
C ALA A 211 -7.52 -26.60 1.11
N MET A 212 -6.72 -27.62 1.48
CA MET A 212 -5.27 -27.47 1.70
C MET A 212 -4.54 -26.99 0.44
N GLY A 213 -4.87 -27.58 -0.71
CA GLY A 213 -4.36 -27.14 -2.00
C GLY A 213 -4.68 -25.68 -2.30
N GLN A 214 -5.92 -25.27 -2.04
CA GLN A 214 -6.37 -23.90 -2.30
C GLN A 214 -5.55 -22.87 -1.51
N ASN A 215 -5.19 -23.17 -0.27
CA ASN A 215 -4.29 -22.33 0.52
C ASN A 215 -2.94 -22.09 -0.19
N ILE A 216 -2.34 -23.13 -0.80
CA ILE A 216 -1.15 -22.96 -1.65
C ILE A 216 -1.49 -22.08 -2.85
N GLY A 217 -2.58 -22.37 -3.55
CA GLY A 217 -2.96 -21.65 -4.77
C GLY A 217 -3.20 -20.15 -4.57
N THR A 218 -3.67 -19.71 -3.39
CA THR A 218 -3.88 -18.28 -3.10
C THR A 218 -2.62 -17.42 -3.20
N THR A 219 -1.44 -18.04 -3.04
CA THR A 219 -0.15 -17.36 -3.00
C THR A 219 0.23 -16.72 -4.34
N ILE A 220 -0.39 -17.16 -5.45
CA ILE A 220 -0.11 -16.60 -6.79
C ILE A 220 -0.39 -15.10 -6.87
N THR A 221 -1.40 -14.63 -6.13
CA THR A 221 -1.82 -13.22 -6.17
C THR A 221 -0.76 -12.30 -5.59
N ALA A 222 -0.16 -12.68 -4.46
CA ALA A 222 0.96 -11.98 -3.86
C ALA A 222 2.20 -12.02 -4.77
N PHE A 223 2.47 -13.14 -5.43
CA PHE A 223 3.55 -13.24 -6.40
C PHE A 223 3.36 -12.28 -7.57
N MET A 224 2.19 -12.29 -8.20
CA MET A 224 1.87 -11.40 -9.32
C MET A 224 2.02 -9.93 -8.93
N ALA A 225 1.51 -9.54 -7.76
CA ALA A 225 1.68 -8.17 -7.23
C ALA A 225 3.14 -7.80 -6.97
N SER A 226 3.98 -8.77 -6.60
CA SER A 226 5.40 -8.53 -6.33
C SER A 226 6.29 -8.46 -7.58
N LEU A 227 5.81 -8.86 -8.77
CA LEU A 227 6.64 -8.95 -9.99
C LEU A 227 7.26 -7.62 -10.40
N THR A 228 6.53 -6.52 -10.20
CA THR A 228 6.94 -5.15 -10.54
C THR A 228 7.50 -4.39 -9.32
N ALA A 229 7.53 -5.03 -8.15
CA ALA A 229 7.86 -4.40 -6.87
C ALA A 229 9.33 -4.64 -6.46
N ASN A 230 9.76 -3.96 -5.39
CA ASN A 230 11.11 -4.06 -4.86
C ASN A 230 11.41 -5.44 -4.23
N THR A 231 12.67 -5.68 -3.89
CA THR A 231 13.14 -6.97 -3.35
C THR A 231 12.41 -7.37 -2.05
N GLN A 232 12.04 -6.41 -1.20
CA GLN A 232 11.34 -6.70 0.05
C GLN A 232 9.91 -7.19 -0.20
N ALA A 233 9.19 -6.59 -1.15
CA ALA A 233 7.87 -7.03 -1.57
C ALA A 233 7.89 -8.45 -2.15
N ARG A 234 8.91 -8.77 -2.96
CA ARG A 234 9.13 -10.14 -3.48
C ARG A 234 9.44 -11.14 -2.37
N ARG A 235 10.20 -10.74 -1.34
CA ARG A 235 10.45 -11.57 -0.14
C ARG A 235 9.17 -11.82 0.66
N ALA A 236 8.29 -10.84 0.78
CA ALA A 236 6.99 -11.01 1.45
C ALA A 236 6.10 -12.03 0.71
N ALA A 237 6.04 -11.95 -0.63
CA ALA A 237 5.34 -12.95 -1.44
C ALA A 237 5.95 -14.36 -1.30
N LEU A 238 7.28 -14.48 -1.30
CA LEU A 238 7.95 -15.75 -1.02
C LEU A 238 7.62 -16.30 0.37
N ALA A 239 7.57 -15.44 1.39
CA ALA A 239 7.24 -15.87 2.74
C ALA A 239 5.80 -16.39 2.85
N HIS A 240 4.86 -15.77 2.12
CA HIS A 240 3.48 -16.26 2.02
C HIS A 240 3.41 -17.64 1.36
N MET A 241 4.17 -17.84 0.27
CA MET A 241 4.27 -19.15 -0.38
C MET A 241 4.86 -20.20 0.56
N PHE A 242 5.98 -19.88 1.19
CA PHE A 242 6.66 -20.75 2.13
C PHE A 242 5.72 -21.20 3.25
N PHE A 243 5.01 -20.25 3.88
CA PHE A 243 4.07 -20.54 4.96
C PHE A 243 3.00 -21.57 4.54
N ASN A 244 2.35 -21.37 3.39
CA ASN A 244 1.28 -22.25 2.95
C ASN A 244 1.79 -23.63 2.50
N VAL A 245 2.88 -23.66 1.73
CA VAL A 245 3.47 -24.93 1.26
C VAL A 245 3.99 -25.74 2.44
N PHE A 246 4.69 -25.10 3.38
CA PHE A 246 5.21 -25.76 4.58
C PHE A 246 4.08 -26.35 5.44
N GLY A 247 3.00 -25.59 5.66
CA GLY A 247 1.84 -26.06 6.41
C GLY A 247 1.23 -27.33 5.79
N VAL A 248 1.06 -27.35 4.47
CA VAL A 248 0.57 -28.54 3.75
C VAL A 248 1.53 -29.72 3.90
N VAL A 249 2.82 -29.51 3.71
CA VAL A 249 3.84 -30.57 3.81
C VAL A 249 3.87 -31.20 5.21
N ILE A 250 3.69 -30.40 6.27
CA ILE A 250 3.68 -30.91 7.64
C ILE A 250 2.42 -31.69 7.97
N ILE A 251 1.25 -31.22 7.53
CA ILE A 251 0.00 -31.92 7.88
C ILE A 251 -0.20 -33.19 7.05
N LEU A 252 0.41 -33.29 5.86
CA LEU A 252 0.26 -34.43 4.96
C LEU A 252 0.53 -35.79 5.64
N PRO A 253 1.66 -36.03 6.34
CA PRO A 253 1.88 -37.28 7.07
C PRO A 253 0.79 -37.61 8.09
N PHE A 254 0.18 -36.59 8.70
CA PHE A 254 -0.85 -36.71 9.74
C PHE A 254 -2.27 -36.45 9.22
N PHE A 255 -2.47 -36.52 7.90
CA PHE A 255 -3.70 -36.06 7.26
C PHE A 255 -4.95 -36.79 7.78
N TYR A 256 -4.96 -38.13 7.78
CA TYR A 256 -6.10 -38.90 8.28
C TYR A 256 -6.36 -38.67 9.78
N PRO A 257 -5.35 -38.74 10.68
CA PRO A 257 -5.54 -38.33 12.08
C PRO A 257 -6.11 -36.92 12.27
N ALA A 258 -5.70 -35.97 11.42
CA ALA A 258 -6.21 -34.60 11.47
C ALA A 258 -7.70 -34.54 11.06
N CYS A 259 -8.08 -35.25 9.99
CA CYS A 259 -9.48 -35.39 9.58
C CYS A 259 -10.34 -36.05 10.66
N ASP A 260 -9.85 -37.13 11.27
CA ASP A 260 -10.54 -37.83 12.34
C ASP A 260 -10.72 -36.94 13.58
N GLY A 261 -9.66 -36.22 13.98
CA GLY A 261 -9.70 -35.31 15.12
C GLY A 261 -10.70 -34.16 14.92
N VAL A 262 -10.75 -33.58 13.72
CA VAL A 262 -11.73 -32.53 13.38
C VAL A 262 -13.14 -33.10 13.35
N SER A 263 -13.33 -34.28 12.75
CA SER A 263 -14.63 -34.95 12.72
C SER A 263 -15.13 -35.24 14.13
N TRP A 264 -14.26 -35.76 15.00
CA TRP A 264 -14.56 -35.99 16.40
C TRP A 264 -14.97 -34.71 17.12
N PHE A 265 -14.24 -33.61 16.93
CA PHE A 265 -14.54 -32.31 17.54
C PHE A 265 -15.91 -31.78 17.09
N VAL A 266 -16.20 -31.82 15.78
CA VAL A 266 -17.49 -31.33 15.25
C VAL A 266 -18.65 -32.18 15.75
N THR A 267 -18.50 -33.51 15.79
CA THR A 267 -19.56 -34.42 16.23
C THR A 267 -19.79 -34.36 17.75
N HIS A 268 -18.73 -34.42 18.56
CA HIS A 268 -18.84 -34.62 20.01
C HIS A 268 -18.75 -33.32 20.83
N VAL A 269 -18.03 -32.31 20.35
CA VAL A 269 -17.85 -31.04 21.09
C VAL A 269 -18.83 -29.98 20.59
N MET A 270 -18.97 -29.83 19.27
CA MET A 270 -19.93 -28.87 18.71
C MET A 270 -21.37 -29.41 18.66
N GLY A 271 -21.55 -30.74 18.72
CA GLY A 271 -22.87 -31.38 18.59
C GLY A 271 -23.52 -31.16 17.23
N ALA A 272 -22.71 -30.96 16.17
CA ALA A 272 -23.18 -30.47 14.87
C ALA A 272 -23.09 -31.53 13.74
N ASP A 273 -23.25 -32.81 14.06
CA ASP A 273 -23.07 -33.91 13.10
C ASP A 273 -24.08 -33.88 11.93
N ASN A 274 -25.20 -33.18 12.10
CA ASN A 274 -26.24 -33.02 11.09
C ASN A 274 -25.84 -32.15 9.89
N ASN A 275 -24.73 -31.41 9.97
CA ASN A 275 -24.24 -30.54 8.90
C ASN A 275 -22.80 -30.92 8.50
N PRO A 276 -22.59 -31.76 7.47
CA PRO A 276 -21.25 -32.19 7.08
C PRO A 276 -20.34 -31.02 6.68
N LEU A 277 -20.88 -29.91 6.18
CA LEU A 277 -20.11 -28.71 5.79
C LEU A 277 -19.32 -28.11 6.97
N PHE A 278 -19.78 -28.32 8.20
CA PHE A 278 -19.06 -27.88 9.39
C PHE A 278 -17.74 -28.63 9.56
N LYS A 279 -17.66 -29.91 9.17
CA LYS A 279 -16.40 -30.69 9.21
C LYS A 279 -15.36 -30.03 8.30
N LEU A 280 -15.76 -29.64 7.09
CA LEU A 280 -14.87 -28.98 6.13
C LEU A 280 -14.43 -27.58 6.59
N SER A 281 -15.37 -26.75 7.09
CA SER A 281 -15.02 -25.43 7.62
C SER A 281 -14.12 -25.50 8.86
N ALA A 282 -14.43 -26.42 9.77
CA ALA A 282 -13.61 -26.66 10.96
C ALA A 282 -12.22 -27.17 10.60
N PHE A 283 -12.09 -28.05 9.59
CA PHE A 283 -10.80 -28.51 9.10
C PHE A 283 -9.97 -27.35 8.54
N HIS A 284 -10.57 -26.52 7.69
CA HIS A 284 -9.88 -25.36 7.11
C HIS A 284 -9.42 -24.38 8.18
N THR A 285 -10.26 -24.10 9.19
CA THR A 285 -9.88 -23.27 10.34
C THR A 285 -8.77 -23.91 11.18
N ALA A 286 -8.91 -25.19 11.55
CA ALA A 286 -7.93 -25.90 12.37
C ALA A 286 -6.56 -25.97 11.68
N PHE A 287 -6.54 -26.24 10.37
CA PHE A 287 -5.32 -26.25 9.56
C PHE A 287 -4.59 -24.91 9.59
N ASN A 288 -5.29 -23.80 9.34
CA ASN A 288 -4.69 -22.47 9.34
C ASN A 288 -4.21 -22.04 10.74
N ILE A 289 -5.01 -22.34 11.78
CA ILE A 289 -4.62 -22.06 13.17
C ILE A 289 -3.38 -22.87 13.56
N PHE A 290 -3.35 -24.16 13.25
CA PHE A 290 -2.21 -25.03 13.52
C PHE A 290 -0.93 -24.51 12.85
N ASN A 291 -1.00 -24.19 11.55
CA ASN A 291 0.16 -23.66 10.82
C ASN A 291 0.67 -22.35 11.43
N THR A 292 -0.24 -21.44 11.78
CA THR A 292 0.13 -20.16 12.40
C THR A 292 0.74 -20.37 13.79
N LEU A 293 0.13 -21.19 14.66
CA LEU A 293 0.67 -21.47 15.98
C LEU A 293 2.04 -22.15 15.94
N LEU A 294 2.29 -22.98 14.92
CA LEU A 294 3.58 -23.61 14.69
C LEU A 294 4.63 -22.60 14.21
N LEU A 295 4.32 -21.81 13.19
CA LEU A 295 5.29 -20.95 12.50
C LEU A 295 5.47 -19.55 13.09
N ILE A 296 4.56 -19.05 13.92
CA ILE A 296 4.67 -17.72 14.55
C ILE A 296 5.96 -17.54 15.38
N TRP A 297 6.50 -18.64 15.90
CA TRP A 297 7.75 -18.64 16.67
C TRP A 297 8.99 -18.52 15.78
N PHE A 298 8.84 -18.83 14.48
CA PHE A 298 9.91 -18.89 13.49
C PHE A 298 9.89 -17.75 12.48
N VAL A 299 9.13 -16.67 12.75
CA VAL A 299 9.00 -15.52 11.83
C VAL A 299 10.35 -14.96 11.39
N LYS A 300 11.30 -14.81 12.31
CA LYS A 300 12.64 -14.29 12.01
C LYS A 300 13.45 -15.25 11.12
N GLN A 301 13.32 -16.55 11.36
CA GLN A 301 13.97 -17.59 10.55
C GLN A 301 13.38 -17.65 9.14
N ILE A 302 12.06 -17.45 8.99
CA ILE A 302 11.41 -17.34 7.69
C ILE A 302 11.94 -16.11 6.95
N GLU A 303 12.04 -14.97 7.63
CA GLU A 303 12.63 -13.74 7.09
C GLU A 303 14.08 -13.96 6.60
N GLU A 304 14.94 -14.55 7.43
CA GLU A 304 16.33 -14.87 7.06
C GLU A 304 16.40 -15.83 5.87
N LEU A 305 15.53 -16.85 5.82
CA LEU A 305 15.43 -17.79 4.71
C LEU A 305 15.08 -17.08 3.40
N VAL A 306 14.03 -16.25 3.38
CA VAL A 306 13.64 -15.54 2.14
C VAL A 306 14.67 -14.50 1.73
N CYS A 307 15.38 -13.88 2.68
CA CYS A 307 16.48 -12.97 2.39
C CYS A 307 17.68 -13.69 1.77
N LYS A 308 17.94 -14.94 2.17
CA LYS A 308 18.97 -15.80 1.57
C LYS A 308 18.59 -16.28 0.17
N ILE A 309 17.31 -16.60 -0.06
CA ILE A 309 16.81 -17.04 -1.37
C ILE A 309 16.79 -15.88 -2.38
N LEU A 310 16.37 -14.68 -1.95
CA LEU A 310 16.37 -13.46 -2.75
C LEU A 310 17.31 -12.41 -2.11
N PRO A 311 18.63 -12.45 -2.38
CA PRO A 311 19.56 -11.44 -1.89
C PRO A 311 19.24 -10.07 -2.49
N MET A 312 19.45 -9.00 -1.72
CA MET A 312 19.41 -7.64 -2.26
C MET A 312 20.62 -7.48 -3.16
N LYS A 313 20.38 -7.19 -4.45
CA LYS A 313 21.43 -6.66 -5.30
C LYS A 313 21.65 -5.21 -4.85
N GLU A 314 22.90 -4.84 -4.58
CA GLU A 314 23.28 -3.44 -4.61
C GLU A 314 22.93 -2.94 -6.01
N GLN A 315 21.90 -2.10 -6.12
CA GLN A 315 21.63 -1.36 -7.34
C GLN A 315 21.81 0.10 -7.01
N ASP A 316 22.56 0.75 -7.91
CA ASP A 316 22.64 2.19 -8.13
C ASP A 316 21.26 2.84 -7.96
N GLU A 317 21.24 4.14 -7.64
CA GLU A 317 20.03 4.98 -7.51
C GLU A 317 19.19 4.98 -8.82
N GLU A 318 18.61 3.84 -9.20
CA GLU A 318 17.71 3.69 -10.32
C GLU A 318 16.40 4.36 -9.93
N TYR A 319 16.08 5.36 -10.72
CA TYR A 319 14.85 6.14 -10.74
C TYR A 319 13.61 5.23 -10.73
N ARG A 320 13.05 5.00 -9.55
CA ARG A 320 11.69 4.50 -9.31
C ARG A 320 11.15 5.18 -8.07
N LEU A 321 9.87 5.55 -8.09
CA LEU A 321 9.16 5.94 -6.87
C LEU A 321 9.40 4.86 -5.80
N LYS A 322 9.77 5.30 -4.60
CA LYS A 322 10.19 4.39 -3.55
C LYS A 322 9.01 3.60 -3.01
N TYR A 323 7.84 4.21 -3.03
CA TYR A 323 6.65 3.75 -2.34
C TYR A 323 5.45 3.52 -3.23
N ILE A 324 5.23 4.35 -4.24
CA ILE A 324 4.19 4.10 -5.25
C ILE A 324 4.64 2.92 -6.13
N SER A 325 3.92 1.80 -6.03
CA SER A 325 4.15 0.60 -6.84
C SER A 325 3.39 0.65 -8.18
N ALA A 326 3.73 -0.24 -9.12
CA ALA A 326 2.98 -0.37 -10.37
C ALA A 326 1.60 -1.01 -10.13
N GLY A 327 0.64 -0.21 -9.67
CA GLY A 327 -0.76 -0.58 -9.49
C GLY A 327 -1.43 0.19 -8.34
N LEU A 328 -2.72 0.47 -8.47
CA LEU A 328 -3.53 1.03 -7.39
C LEU A 328 -3.72 0.01 -6.26
N LEU A 329 -3.69 0.46 -5.01
CA LEU A 329 -4.12 -0.37 -3.89
C LEU A 329 -5.61 -0.65 -3.96
N SER A 330 -6.03 -1.70 -3.24
CA SER A 330 -7.43 -2.13 -3.19
C SER A 330 -8.39 -1.10 -2.60
N THR A 331 -7.87 -0.09 -1.89
CA THR A 331 -8.65 0.94 -1.19
C THR A 331 -8.03 2.31 -1.43
N ALA A 332 -8.84 3.34 -1.64
CA ALA A 332 -8.32 4.65 -2.01
C ALA A 332 -7.59 5.36 -0.86
N GLU A 333 -8.00 5.13 0.38
CA GLU A 333 -7.37 5.67 1.60
C GLU A 333 -5.92 5.17 1.75
N LEU A 334 -5.67 3.91 1.39
CA LEU A 334 -4.32 3.36 1.42
C LEU A 334 -3.46 3.92 0.29
N SER A 335 -4.03 4.10 -0.89
CA SER A 335 -3.29 4.71 -2.00
C SER A 335 -2.85 6.14 -1.67
N ILE A 336 -3.72 6.91 -1.01
CA ILE A 336 -3.40 8.25 -0.49
C ILE A 336 -2.20 8.21 0.48
N LEU A 337 -2.11 7.18 1.33
CA LEU A 337 -0.98 7.01 2.25
C LEU A 337 0.35 6.72 1.52
N GLU A 338 0.32 5.92 0.44
CA GLU A 338 1.50 5.69 -0.41
C GLU A 338 1.97 6.99 -1.05
N ALA A 339 1.04 7.78 -1.60
CA ALA A 339 1.34 9.08 -2.19
C ALA A 339 1.94 10.05 -1.16
N GLN A 340 1.36 10.15 0.04
CA GLN A 340 1.90 10.99 1.10
C GLN A 340 3.34 10.63 1.45
N LYS A 341 3.67 9.33 1.53
CA LYS A 341 5.05 8.90 1.78
C LYS A 341 6.00 9.25 0.64
N GLU A 342 5.52 9.14 -0.61
CA GLU A 342 6.33 9.51 -1.77
C GLU A 342 6.62 11.02 -1.77
N ILE A 343 5.64 11.84 -1.39
CA ILE A 343 5.80 13.28 -1.20
C ILE A 343 6.84 13.59 -0.11
N ASN A 344 6.86 12.84 0.99
CA ASN A 344 7.91 12.99 2.00
C ASN A 344 9.31 12.66 1.44
N SER A 345 9.42 11.58 0.65
CA SER A 345 10.66 11.20 -0.04
C SER A 345 11.09 12.26 -1.07
N PHE A 346 10.13 12.90 -1.74
CA PHE A 346 10.38 14.03 -2.65
C PHE A 346 10.94 15.22 -1.86
N ALA A 347 10.32 15.62 -0.75
CA ALA A 347 10.82 16.68 0.13
C ALA A 347 12.26 16.45 0.62
N GLU A 348 12.59 15.22 1.06
CA GLU A 348 13.95 14.84 1.47
C GLU A 348 14.97 14.92 0.31
N ARG A 349 14.54 14.57 -0.92
CA ARG A 349 15.38 14.67 -2.12
C ARG A 349 15.65 16.13 -2.48
N CYS A 350 14.67 17.01 -2.38
CA CYS A 350 14.84 18.45 -2.58
C CYS A 350 15.83 19.03 -1.55
N GLN A 351 15.70 18.68 -0.27
CA GLN A 351 16.66 19.09 0.77
C GLN A 351 18.09 18.59 0.46
N ARG A 352 18.23 17.35 -0.02
CA ARG A 352 19.54 16.80 -0.41
C ARG A 352 20.12 17.51 -1.63
N MET A 353 19.30 17.80 -2.63
CA MET A 353 19.69 18.56 -3.82
C MET A 353 20.19 19.95 -3.43
N TYR A 354 19.49 20.63 -2.52
CA TYR A 354 19.93 21.89 -1.93
C TYR A 354 21.27 21.77 -1.20
N GLY A 355 21.50 20.67 -0.47
CA GLY A 355 22.81 20.36 0.12
C GLY A 355 23.96 20.33 -0.91
N PHE A 356 23.70 19.86 -2.13
CA PHE A 356 24.67 19.87 -3.21
C PHE A 356 24.97 21.29 -3.70
N THR A 357 23.98 22.19 -3.77
CA THR A 357 24.21 23.58 -4.21
C THR A 357 25.10 24.35 -3.23
N LYS A 358 24.92 24.13 -1.93
CA LYS A 358 25.83 24.66 -0.89
C LYS A 358 27.25 24.13 -1.05
N THR A 359 27.39 22.82 -1.26
CA THR A 359 28.71 22.20 -1.49
C THR A 359 29.36 22.75 -2.77
N LEU A 360 28.56 23.03 -3.80
CA LEU A 360 29.02 23.58 -5.07
C LEU A 360 29.62 24.99 -4.93
N LEU A 361 29.07 25.82 -4.02
CA LEU A 361 29.57 27.18 -3.73
C LEU A 361 31.05 27.18 -3.34
N ASP A 362 31.48 26.18 -2.56
CA ASP A 362 32.83 26.08 -1.98
C ASP A 362 33.78 25.13 -2.75
N THR A 363 33.31 24.54 -3.86
CA THR A 363 34.10 23.54 -4.59
C THR A 363 35.04 24.20 -5.60
N ASP A 364 36.32 24.34 -5.26
CA ASP A 364 37.32 24.96 -6.15
C ASP A 364 37.75 24.07 -7.33
N ASN A 365 37.87 22.75 -7.11
CA ASN A 365 38.33 21.83 -8.15
C ASN A 365 37.31 21.74 -9.30
N GLU A 366 37.74 22.01 -10.53
CA GLU A 366 36.87 22.03 -11.72
C GLU A 366 36.18 20.69 -11.97
N LYS A 367 36.90 19.58 -11.83
CA LYS A 367 36.36 18.24 -12.05
C LYS A 367 35.29 17.91 -11.02
N ASP A 368 35.55 18.20 -9.75
CA ASP A 368 34.60 17.93 -8.67
C ASP A 368 33.37 18.85 -8.77
N PHE A 369 33.57 20.10 -9.18
CA PHE A 369 32.49 21.05 -9.46
C PHE A 369 31.58 20.56 -10.59
N MET A 370 32.14 20.16 -11.73
CA MET A 370 31.36 19.67 -12.86
C MET A 370 30.62 18.36 -12.53
N ASN A 371 31.24 17.47 -11.75
CA ASN A 371 30.57 16.26 -11.25
C ASN A 371 29.39 16.60 -10.36
N LEU A 372 29.54 17.57 -9.45
CA LEU A 372 28.49 17.98 -8.53
C LEU A 372 27.37 18.75 -9.25
N PHE A 373 27.70 19.63 -10.19
CA PHE A 373 26.74 20.32 -11.05
C PHE A 373 25.92 19.33 -11.88
N SER A 374 26.57 18.35 -12.53
CA SER A 374 25.86 17.26 -13.24
C SER A 374 24.98 16.43 -12.31
N ARG A 375 25.37 16.27 -11.03
CA ARG A 375 24.53 15.62 -10.03
C ARG A 375 23.29 16.44 -9.69
N ILE A 376 23.41 17.77 -9.60
CA ILE A 376 22.26 18.67 -9.40
C ILE A 376 21.31 18.58 -10.60
N GLU A 377 21.83 18.66 -11.83
CA GLU A 377 21.04 18.49 -13.07
C GLU A 377 20.29 17.15 -13.09
N LYS A 378 20.95 16.05 -12.68
CA LYS A 378 20.27 14.75 -12.54
C LYS A 378 19.18 14.76 -11.48
N TYR A 379 19.34 15.50 -10.39
CA TYR A 379 18.33 15.57 -9.33
C TYR A 379 17.12 16.37 -9.78
N GLU A 380 17.29 17.45 -10.55
CA GLU A 380 16.17 18.18 -11.18
C GLU A 380 15.37 17.26 -12.12
N ALA A 381 16.06 16.53 -13.00
CA ALA A 381 15.39 15.57 -13.88
C ALA A 381 14.71 14.41 -13.13
N ILE A 382 15.06 14.17 -11.86
CA ILE A 382 14.36 13.24 -10.97
C ILE A 382 13.12 13.91 -10.37
N THR A 383 13.19 15.19 -9.97
CA THR A 383 12.06 15.92 -9.36
C THR A 383 10.89 16.09 -10.32
N ASP A 384 11.11 16.50 -11.57
CA ASP A 384 10.05 16.62 -12.62
C ASP A 384 9.29 15.31 -12.78
N ARG A 385 10.08 14.25 -12.79
CA ARG A 385 9.65 12.93 -13.16
C ARG A 385 8.88 12.32 -11.99
N MET A 386 9.30 12.60 -10.74
CA MET A 386 8.53 12.31 -9.52
C MET A 386 7.20 13.06 -9.48
N GLU A 387 7.17 14.35 -9.83
CA GLU A 387 5.92 15.13 -9.89
C GLU A 387 4.91 14.45 -10.82
N VAL A 388 5.31 14.14 -12.05
CA VAL A 388 4.44 13.51 -13.05
C VAL A 388 3.95 12.14 -12.59
N GLU A 389 4.82 11.28 -12.05
CA GLU A 389 4.42 9.95 -11.60
C GLU A 389 3.47 9.99 -10.39
N ILE A 390 3.74 10.86 -9.41
CA ILE A 390 2.86 11.03 -8.24
C ILE A 390 1.52 11.65 -8.67
N ALA A 391 1.51 12.65 -9.57
CA ALA A 391 0.30 13.27 -10.09
C ALA A 391 -0.59 12.25 -10.83
N ASN A 392 0.01 11.44 -11.70
CA ASN A 392 -0.69 10.37 -12.42
C ASN A 392 -1.29 9.34 -11.47
N TYR A 393 -0.54 8.94 -10.45
CA TYR A 393 -1.03 8.03 -9.42
C TYR A 393 -2.21 8.63 -8.65
N LEU A 394 -2.09 9.88 -8.19
CA LEU A 394 -3.17 10.59 -7.49
C LEU A 394 -4.43 10.75 -8.35
N ASN A 395 -4.27 11.01 -9.65
CA ASN A 395 -5.39 11.07 -10.60
C ASN A 395 -6.10 9.71 -10.71
N GLN A 396 -5.36 8.62 -10.83
CA GLN A 396 -5.93 7.26 -10.84
C GLN A 396 -6.66 6.92 -9.52
N VAL A 397 -6.13 7.37 -8.37
CA VAL A 397 -6.82 7.24 -7.08
C VAL A 397 -8.11 8.05 -7.05
N SER A 398 -8.12 9.22 -7.70
CA SER A 398 -9.27 10.12 -7.77
C SER A 398 -10.47 9.57 -8.55
N GLU A 399 -10.22 8.66 -9.51
CA GLU A 399 -11.26 7.95 -10.28
C GLU A 399 -12.04 6.94 -9.41
N GLY A 400 -11.52 6.58 -8.24
CA GLY A 400 -12.16 5.69 -7.26
C GLY A 400 -13.35 6.33 -6.52
N ARG A 401 -14.06 5.52 -5.74
CA ARG A 401 -15.13 6.01 -4.84
C ARG A 401 -14.52 6.60 -3.57
N LEU A 402 -14.17 7.89 -3.63
CA LEU A 402 -13.56 8.62 -2.51
C LEU A 402 -14.58 9.21 -1.53
N SER A 403 -14.17 9.29 -0.27
CA SER A 403 -14.79 10.19 0.72
C SER A 403 -14.51 11.66 0.36
N SER A 404 -15.29 12.60 0.90
CA SER A 404 -15.03 14.05 0.70
C SER A 404 -13.69 14.48 1.28
N GLU A 405 -13.27 13.90 2.40
CA GLU A 405 -11.98 14.17 3.04
C GLU A 405 -10.81 13.69 2.16
N SER A 406 -10.92 12.49 1.61
CA SER A 406 -9.90 11.91 0.72
C SER A 406 -9.73 12.70 -0.57
N LYS A 407 -10.81 13.27 -1.12
CA LYS A 407 -10.72 14.19 -2.28
C LYS A 407 -9.92 15.45 -1.95
N MET A 408 -10.13 15.99 -0.74
CA MET A 408 -9.42 17.17 -0.29
C MET A 408 -7.94 16.87 -0.10
N GLU A 409 -7.61 15.74 0.53
CA GLU A 409 -6.24 15.27 0.73
C GLU A 409 -5.50 15.12 -0.61
N ILE A 410 -6.15 14.60 -1.66
CA ILE A 410 -5.58 14.53 -3.01
C ILE A 410 -5.28 15.91 -3.60
N GLN A 411 -6.18 16.88 -3.45
CA GLN A 411 -5.94 18.24 -3.96
C GLN A 411 -4.76 18.92 -3.24
N MET A 412 -4.65 18.71 -1.93
CA MET A 412 -3.53 19.19 -1.13
C MET A 412 -2.21 18.55 -1.58
N MET A 413 -2.21 17.24 -1.83
CA MET A 413 -1.04 16.51 -2.31
C MET A 413 -0.60 16.94 -3.72
N LEU A 414 -1.53 17.19 -4.64
CA LEU A 414 -1.22 17.73 -5.97
C LEU A 414 -0.57 19.11 -5.90
N ARG A 415 -1.00 19.96 -4.96
CA ARG A 415 -0.33 21.25 -4.72
C ARG A 415 1.08 21.04 -4.14
N GLN A 416 1.23 20.13 -3.17
CA GLN A 416 2.54 19.86 -2.55
C GLN A 416 3.58 19.41 -3.58
N ILE A 417 3.24 18.48 -4.49
CA ILE A 417 4.21 18.00 -5.49
C ILE A 417 4.63 19.09 -6.49
N SER A 418 3.72 19.99 -6.85
CA SER A 418 4.03 21.09 -7.77
C SER A 418 4.99 22.10 -7.12
N GLU A 419 4.74 22.47 -5.86
CA GLU A 419 5.66 23.36 -5.12
C GLU A 419 7.02 22.68 -4.84
N LEU A 420 7.04 21.36 -4.63
CA LEU A 420 8.29 20.58 -4.47
C LEU A 420 9.12 20.52 -5.76
N GLU A 421 8.48 20.42 -6.92
CA GLU A 421 9.14 20.53 -8.23
C GLU A 421 9.75 21.92 -8.40
N SER A 422 9.01 22.97 -8.05
CA SER A 422 9.51 24.35 -8.13
C SER A 422 10.73 24.60 -7.21
N ILE A 423 10.82 23.90 -6.08
CA ILE A 423 12.05 23.87 -5.25
C ILE A 423 13.21 23.23 -6.01
N GLY A 424 12.97 22.12 -6.71
CA GLY A 424 13.96 21.44 -7.56
C GLY A 424 14.50 22.38 -8.64
N ASP A 425 13.60 23.04 -9.36
CA ASP A 425 13.91 24.05 -10.37
C ASP A 425 14.78 25.18 -9.83
N SER A 426 14.40 25.78 -8.70
CA SER A 426 15.20 26.84 -8.08
C SER A 426 16.56 26.34 -7.59
N CYS A 427 16.65 25.11 -7.07
CA CYS A 427 17.94 24.51 -6.73
C CYS A 427 18.84 24.33 -7.96
N PHE A 428 18.28 23.93 -9.10
CA PHE A 428 19.02 23.85 -10.35
C PHE A 428 19.45 25.24 -10.85
N ASN A 429 18.59 26.26 -10.73
CA ASN A 429 18.91 27.64 -11.08
C ASN A 429 20.02 28.24 -10.19
N ILE A 430 20.08 27.88 -8.90
CA ILE A 430 21.23 28.18 -8.02
C ILE A 430 22.50 27.58 -8.61
N GLY A 431 22.48 26.29 -8.95
CA GLY A 431 23.61 25.59 -9.59
C GLY A 431 24.05 26.25 -10.90
N ARG A 432 23.09 26.64 -11.75
CA ARG A 432 23.36 27.34 -13.02
C ARG A 432 23.97 28.71 -12.81
N SER A 433 23.51 29.47 -11.81
CA SER A 433 24.08 30.77 -11.46
C SER A 433 25.54 30.64 -11.01
N LEU A 434 25.85 29.62 -10.20
CA LEU A 434 27.21 29.30 -9.80
C LEU A 434 28.09 28.86 -10.98
N ASN A 435 27.56 28.01 -11.88
CA ASN A 435 28.28 27.60 -13.09
C ASN A 435 28.56 28.79 -14.02
N ARG A 436 27.57 29.64 -14.28
CA ARG A 436 27.73 30.87 -15.08
C ARG A 436 28.77 31.81 -14.48
N LYS A 437 28.78 31.99 -13.15
CA LYS A 437 29.78 32.80 -12.46
C LYS A 437 31.19 32.22 -12.60
N ARG A 438 31.32 30.89 -12.63
CA ARG A 438 32.63 30.22 -12.83
C ARG A 438 33.11 30.30 -14.28
N GLU A 439 32.23 30.12 -15.26
CA GLU A 439 32.59 30.15 -16.68
C GLU A 439 32.87 31.55 -17.22
N HIS A 440 32.14 32.57 -16.72
CA HIS A 440 32.17 33.92 -17.29
C HIS A 440 32.54 35.01 -16.27
N GLY A 441 32.70 34.68 -15.00
CA GLY A 441 33.13 35.62 -13.97
C GLY A 441 34.63 35.60 -13.80
N GLU A 442 35.26 36.77 -13.96
CA GLU A 442 36.69 36.95 -13.71
C GLU A 442 37.01 37.14 -12.21
N GLU A 443 36.00 37.51 -11.41
CA GLU A 443 36.12 37.82 -9.99
C GLU A 443 35.51 36.73 -9.11
N SER A 444 36.16 36.48 -7.97
CA SER A 444 35.57 35.68 -6.89
C SER A 444 34.65 36.53 -6.02
N PHE A 445 33.64 35.91 -5.40
CA PHE A 445 32.82 36.61 -4.41
C PHE A 445 33.73 37.16 -3.31
N THR A 446 33.47 38.39 -2.91
CA THR A 446 34.18 39.00 -1.78
C THR A 446 33.91 38.19 -0.50
N PRO A 447 34.81 38.21 0.50
CA PRO A 447 34.57 37.50 1.77
C PRO A 447 33.23 37.87 2.42
N GLN A 448 32.84 39.14 2.33
CA GLN A 448 31.57 39.62 2.85
C GLN A 448 30.36 39.07 2.07
N GLN A 449 30.41 39.05 0.73
CA GLN A 449 29.35 38.43 -0.08
C GLN A 449 29.24 36.94 0.21
N HIS A 450 30.36 36.25 0.35
CA HIS A 450 30.38 34.83 0.68
C HIS A 450 29.72 34.54 2.03
N GLU A 451 30.05 35.32 3.07
CA GLU A 451 29.39 35.22 4.39
C GLU A 451 27.88 35.45 4.30
N HIS A 452 27.44 36.46 3.53
CA HIS A 452 26.02 36.72 3.32
C HIS A 452 25.31 35.59 2.56
N ILE A 453 25.94 34.99 1.54
CA ILE A 453 25.38 33.84 0.82
C ILE A 453 25.21 32.67 1.79
N VAL A 454 26.24 32.34 2.56
CA VAL A 454 26.19 31.23 3.54
C VAL A 454 25.11 31.48 4.58
N MET A 455 24.96 32.72 5.07
CA MET A 455 23.88 33.09 6.00
C MET A 455 22.50 32.91 5.37
N MET A 456 22.30 33.37 4.13
CA MET A 456 21.05 33.17 3.40
C MET A 456 20.76 31.68 3.23
N MET A 457 21.76 30.89 2.86
CA MET A 457 21.61 29.46 2.68
C MET A 457 21.28 28.73 3.99
N SER A 458 21.81 29.21 5.12
CA SER A 458 21.48 28.69 6.44
C SER A 458 20.05 29.01 6.89
N LEU A 459 19.46 30.13 6.46
CA LEU A 459 18.04 30.41 6.71
C LEU A 459 17.15 29.46 5.90
N VAL A 460 17.52 29.18 4.65
CA VAL A 460 16.82 28.22 3.79
C VAL A 460 16.94 26.79 4.36
N ASP A 461 18.08 26.41 4.95
CA ASP A 461 18.22 25.13 5.66
C ASP A 461 17.17 24.98 6.78
N GLN A 462 16.97 26.03 7.58
CA GLN A 462 15.96 26.03 8.64
C GLN A 462 14.54 25.89 8.09
N ALA A 463 14.28 26.48 6.91
CA ALA A 463 13.01 26.33 6.21
C ALA A 463 12.80 24.87 5.76
N PHE A 464 13.82 24.23 5.19
CA PHE A 464 13.77 22.81 4.79
C PHE A 464 13.51 21.89 5.99
N ASP A 465 14.17 22.11 7.12
CA ASP A 465 13.97 21.30 8.32
C ASP A 465 12.52 21.36 8.82
N GLU A 466 11.91 22.55 8.80
CA GLU A 466 10.49 22.71 9.14
C GLU A 466 9.57 22.05 8.10
N MET A 467 9.89 22.15 6.81
CA MET A 467 9.11 21.52 5.74
C MET A 467 9.07 20.00 5.92
N VAL A 468 10.23 19.36 6.03
CA VAL A 468 10.35 17.90 6.17
C VAL A 468 9.59 17.42 7.41
N LEU A 469 9.75 18.12 8.55
CA LEU A 469 9.05 17.80 9.79
C LEU A 469 7.52 17.87 9.65
N LYS A 470 6.98 18.87 8.96
CA LYS A 470 5.52 19.06 8.81
C LYS A 470 4.90 18.13 7.76
N VAL A 471 5.64 17.86 6.70
CA VAL A 471 5.28 16.90 5.65
C VAL A 471 5.24 15.49 6.25
N GLU A 472 6.25 15.12 7.06
CA GLU A 472 6.34 13.82 7.72
C GLU A 472 5.32 13.61 8.86
N HIS A 473 5.04 14.64 9.65
CA HIS A 473 4.24 14.52 10.87
C HIS A 473 2.94 15.34 10.82
N PRO A 474 1.79 14.72 10.47
CA PRO A 474 0.50 15.40 10.41
C PRO A 474 0.10 16.16 11.69
N ALA A 475 0.54 15.69 12.87
CA ALA A 475 0.28 16.36 14.14
C ALA A 475 0.96 17.74 14.26
N GLN A 476 2.08 17.94 13.57
CA GLN A 476 2.85 19.18 13.59
C GLN A 476 2.38 20.21 12.57
N ARG A 477 1.45 19.83 11.66
CA ARG A 477 0.94 20.72 10.60
C ARG A 477 0.29 21.98 11.15
N LYS A 478 -0.37 21.92 12.32
CA LYS A 478 -1.13 23.05 12.90
C LYS A 478 -0.32 24.29 13.28
N ASN A 479 1.01 24.17 13.45
CA ASN A 479 1.86 25.28 13.87
C ASN A 479 2.70 25.79 12.69
N ILE A 480 2.14 26.71 11.89
CA ILE A 480 2.82 27.31 10.72
C ILE A 480 3.62 28.58 11.06
N ASN A 481 3.41 29.17 12.24
CA ASN A 481 4.02 30.45 12.61
C ASN A 481 5.55 30.48 12.46
N LYS A 482 6.21 29.36 12.78
CA LYS A 482 7.67 29.25 12.62
C LYS A 482 8.09 29.30 11.15
N SER A 483 7.35 28.67 10.25
CA SER A 483 7.61 28.71 8.81
C SER A 483 7.44 30.12 8.23
N TYR A 484 6.38 30.84 8.63
CA TYR A 484 6.20 32.26 8.24
C TYR A 484 7.32 33.16 8.76
N ASN A 485 7.76 32.97 10.02
CA ASN A 485 8.84 33.78 10.58
C ASN A 485 10.15 33.58 9.81
N ILE A 486 10.47 32.34 9.44
CA ILE A 486 11.68 32.02 8.65
C ILE A 486 11.58 32.64 7.25
N GLU A 487 10.43 32.53 6.57
CA GLU A 487 10.21 33.22 5.28
C GLU A 487 10.44 34.72 5.41
N HIS A 488 9.90 35.33 6.46
CA HIS A 488 10.03 36.77 6.66
C HIS A 488 11.48 37.19 6.91
N GLU A 489 12.26 36.37 7.62
CA GLU A 489 13.68 36.58 7.80
C GLU A 489 14.45 36.48 6.46
N ILE A 490 14.15 35.47 5.64
CA ILE A 490 14.73 35.31 4.29
C ILE A 490 14.41 36.54 3.42
N ASN A 491 13.15 36.97 3.39
CA ASN A 491 12.69 38.10 2.60
C ASN A 491 13.33 39.42 3.04
N ASN A 492 13.38 39.66 4.35
CA ASN A 492 14.03 40.85 4.91
C ASN A 492 15.52 40.86 4.58
N PHE A 493 16.20 39.73 4.71
CA PHE A 493 17.62 39.62 4.42
C PHE A 493 17.90 39.83 2.93
N ARG A 494 17.10 39.22 2.04
CA ARG A 494 17.18 39.45 0.58
C ARG A 494 17.07 40.93 0.23
N ASN A 495 16.11 41.64 0.82
CA ASN A 495 15.92 43.07 0.57
C ASN A 495 17.09 43.92 1.08
N GLN A 496 17.65 43.59 2.25
CA GLN A 496 18.85 44.24 2.78
C GLN A 496 20.05 44.04 1.84
N LEU A 497 20.32 42.79 1.44
CA LEU A 497 21.45 42.46 0.57
C LEU A 497 21.32 43.09 -0.82
N LYS A 498 20.11 43.13 -1.39
CA LYS A 498 19.84 43.78 -2.67
C LYS A 498 20.14 45.29 -2.62
N ASN A 499 19.67 45.97 -1.58
CA ASN A 499 19.91 47.40 -1.38
C ASN A 499 21.38 47.71 -1.11
N GLN A 500 22.05 46.85 -0.34
CA GLN A 500 23.48 46.97 -0.09
C GLN A 500 24.29 46.77 -1.38
N ASN A 501 23.93 45.78 -2.20
CA ASN A 501 24.62 45.49 -3.45
C ASN A 501 24.62 46.69 -4.40
N VAL A 502 23.51 47.41 -4.54
CA VAL A 502 23.44 48.62 -5.38
C VAL A 502 24.46 49.65 -4.91
N ARG A 503 24.50 49.95 -3.60
CA ARG A 503 25.45 50.91 -3.03
C ARG A 503 26.89 50.45 -3.17
N ASP A 504 27.16 49.16 -2.98
CA ASP A 504 28.52 48.62 -3.01
C ASP A 504 29.09 48.61 -4.44
N VAL A 505 28.25 48.35 -5.45
CA VAL A 505 28.60 48.51 -6.87
C VAL A 505 28.81 49.99 -7.23
N GLU A 506 27.93 50.90 -6.80
CA GLU A 506 28.09 52.35 -7.03
C GLU A 506 29.39 52.91 -6.41
N ASN A 507 29.79 52.39 -5.25
CA ASN A 507 31.02 52.76 -4.56
C ASN A 507 32.26 52.01 -5.08
N GLY A 508 32.12 51.17 -6.12
CA GLY A 508 33.23 50.47 -6.75
C GLY A 508 33.90 49.40 -5.88
N LYS A 509 33.18 48.79 -4.92
CA LYS A 509 33.73 47.70 -4.09
C LYS A 509 33.99 46.42 -4.88
N TYR A 510 33.25 46.19 -5.96
CA TYR A 510 33.37 45.08 -6.90
C TYR A 510 32.65 45.42 -8.22
N SER A 511 32.86 44.62 -9.27
CA SER A 511 32.24 44.88 -10.57
C SER A 511 30.71 44.71 -10.58
N TYR A 512 30.05 45.42 -11.49
CA TYR A 512 28.62 45.27 -11.73
C TYR A 512 28.24 43.81 -12.04
N GLN A 513 29.05 43.11 -12.83
CA GLN A 513 28.79 41.73 -13.21
C GLN A 513 28.85 40.78 -12.00
N LEU A 514 29.83 40.94 -11.09
CA LEU A 514 29.86 40.18 -9.84
C LEU A 514 28.63 40.47 -8.98
N GLY A 515 28.20 41.73 -8.92
CA GLY A 515 26.98 42.15 -8.22
C GLY A 515 25.70 41.52 -8.78
N VAL A 516 25.62 41.28 -10.09
CA VAL A 516 24.49 40.57 -10.72
C VAL A 516 24.46 39.11 -10.29
N TYR A 517 25.58 38.38 -10.41
CA TYR A 517 25.63 36.98 -9.96
C TYR A 517 25.27 36.83 -8.48
N TYR A 518 25.72 37.76 -7.65
CA TYR A 518 25.41 37.79 -6.23
C TYR A 518 23.91 37.94 -5.97
N VAL A 519 23.25 38.92 -6.59
CA VAL A 519 21.81 39.14 -6.37
C VAL A 519 20.96 38.04 -6.99
N ASP A 520 21.35 37.50 -8.15
CA ASP A 520 20.66 36.36 -8.79
C ASP A 520 20.66 35.14 -7.85
N LEU A 521 21.80 34.83 -7.23
CA LEU A 521 21.93 33.74 -6.27
C LEU A 521 21.05 33.94 -5.02
N ILE A 522 21.05 35.16 -4.48
CA ILE A 522 20.22 35.52 -3.30
C ILE A 522 18.72 35.45 -3.64
N ALA A 523 18.34 35.89 -4.84
CA ALA A 523 16.95 35.82 -5.30
C ALA A 523 16.48 34.37 -5.49
N GLU A 524 17.31 33.49 -6.05
CA GLU A 524 16.94 32.08 -6.16
C GLU A 524 16.85 31.39 -4.79
N CYS A 525 17.70 31.75 -3.81
CA CYS A 525 17.56 31.24 -2.44
C CYS A 525 16.25 31.70 -1.78
N GLU A 526 15.82 32.92 -2.03
CA GLU A 526 14.55 33.44 -1.51
C GLU A 526 13.35 32.72 -2.14
N LYS A 527 13.35 32.49 -3.47
CA LYS A 527 12.33 31.66 -4.13
C LYS A 527 12.23 30.26 -3.53
N VAL A 528 13.36 29.62 -3.21
CA VAL A 528 13.33 28.33 -2.51
C VAL A 528 12.60 28.45 -1.17
N GLY A 529 12.84 29.52 -0.41
CA GLY A 529 12.11 29.83 0.82
C GLY A 529 10.60 29.98 0.63
N ASP A 530 10.18 30.70 -0.41
CA ASP A 530 8.76 30.90 -0.76
C ASP A 530 8.08 29.57 -1.12
N TYR A 531 8.69 28.77 -2.00
CA TYR A 531 8.14 27.46 -2.37
C TYR A 531 8.08 26.50 -1.18
N ILE A 532 9.06 26.53 -0.27
CA ILE A 532 9.02 25.77 0.98
C ILE A 532 7.80 26.17 1.82
N LEU A 533 7.52 27.47 1.97
CA LEU A 533 6.34 27.93 2.70
C LEU A 533 5.05 27.43 2.02
N ASN A 534 4.97 27.47 0.69
CA ASN A 534 3.81 26.98 -0.06
C ASN A 534 3.56 25.48 0.14
N VAL A 535 4.62 24.64 0.19
CA VAL A 535 4.49 23.21 0.54
C VAL A 535 3.87 23.04 1.93
N VAL A 536 4.30 23.86 2.90
CA VAL A 536 3.77 23.83 4.26
C VAL A 536 2.31 24.32 4.33
N GLU A 537 1.95 25.37 3.60
CA GLU A 537 0.56 25.85 3.51
C GLU A 537 -0.35 24.81 2.84
N ALA A 538 0.15 24.13 1.80
CA ALA A 538 -0.57 23.06 1.12
C ALA A 538 -0.88 21.88 2.06
N CYS A 539 -0.14 21.71 3.17
CA CYS A 539 -0.45 20.72 4.20
C CYS A 539 -1.65 21.10 5.11
N LEU A 540 -2.14 22.35 5.05
CA LEU A 540 -3.10 22.91 6.01
C LEU A 540 -4.48 23.30 5.45
N ASP A 541 -4.71 23.14 4.15
CA ASP A 541 -5.92 23.64 3.48
C ASP A 541 -6.19 25.13 3.75
N THR A 542 -5.12 25.92 3.83
CA THR A 542 -5.23 27.38 3.84
C THR A 542 -5.07 27.88 2.42
N LYS A 543 -6.19 28.15 1.74
CA LYS A 543 -6.14 28.98 0.53
C LYS A 543 -5.66 30.39 0.90
N GLY A 544 -4.47 30.76 0.42
CA GLY A 544 -4.17 32.08 -0.14
C GLY A 544 -4.05 33.26 0.83
N GLY A 545 -2.84 33.49 1.34
CA GLY A 545 -2.39 34.79 1.84
C GLY A 545 -1.91 35.71 0.71
N SER A 546 -2.78 36.11 -0.23
CA SER A 546 -2.41 37.14 -1.22
C SER A 546 -3.55 38.10 -1.62
N ALA A 547 -4.64 38.18 -0.86
CA ALA A 547 -5.79 39.03 -1.18
C ALA A 547 -5.90 40.32 -0.32
N HIS A 548 -4.79 40.83 0.24
CA HIS A 548 -4.82 42.04 1.09
C HIS A 548 -3.77 43.10 0.74
N LYS A 549 -3.32 43.19 -0.51
CA LYS A 549 -2.37 44.25 -0.92
C LYS A 549 -2.86 45.31 -1.89
N ASP A 550 -4.11 45.25 -2.38
CA ASP A 550 -4.67 46.30 -3.23
C ASP A 550 -5.99 46.81 -2.65
N GLU A 551 -5.90 47.67 -1.63
CA GLU A 551 -6.87 48.72 -1.29
C GLU A 551 -6.29 49.59 -0.16
N GLU A 552 -5.42 50.53 -0.53
CA GLU A 552 -5.27 51.85 0.12
C GLU A 552 -4.93 52.91 -0.93
#